data_AF-A0AAW1BI02-F1
#
_entry.id   AF-A0AAW1BI02-F1
#
_cell.length_a   1.000
_cell.length_b   1.000
_cell.length_c   1.000
_cell.angle_alpha   90.00
_cell.angle_beta   90.00
_cell.angle_gamma   90.00
#
_symmetry.space_group_name_H-M   'P 1'
#
loop_
_entity.id
_entity.type
_entity.pdbx_description
1 polymer ?
#
loop_
_entity_poly.entity_id
_entity_poly.type
_entity_poly.pdbx_seq_one_letter_code
_entity_poly.pdbx_strand_id
1 'polypeptide(L)' 'MESFFFFTNLLRTFKLQRPEGVEEPSQEPLIGVILHPQPFKLCAVPHCRPS' A
#
# COMPACT_ATOMS: atom_id res chain seq x y z
N MET A 1 9.69 2.43 -15.70
CA MET A 1 10.41 1.22 -15.24
C MET A 1 10.41 1.13 -13.73
N GLU A 2 10.82 2.19 -13.03
CA GLU A 2 10.82 2.28 -11.56
C GLU A 2 9.55 1.75 -10.89
N SER A 3 8.36 2.24 -11.26
CA SER A 3 7.10 1.80 -10.63
C SER A 3 6.92 0.29 -10.68
N PHE A 4 7.22 -0.36 -11.82
CA PHE A 4 7.09 -1.81 -11.94
C PHE A 4 8.03 -2.54 -10.98
N PHE A 5 9.30 -2.14 -10.92
CA PHE A 5 10.27 -2.75 -10.01
C PHE A 5 9.90 -2.50 -8.54
N PHE A 6 9.49 -1.29 -8.19
CA PHE A 6 9.04 -0.97 -6.83
C PHE A 6 7.82 -1.80 -6.42
N PHE A 7 6.77 -1.82 -7.25
CA PHE A 7 5.53 -2.54 -6.92
C PHE A 7 5.76 -4.05 -6.87
N THR A 8 6.48 -4.63 -7.84
CA THR A 8 6.71 -6.09 -7.86
C THR A 8 7.56 -6.55 -6.68
N ASN A 9 8.62 -5.82 -6.31
CA ASN A 9 9.43 -6.17 -5.15
C ASN A 9 8.67 -5.99 -3.83
N LEU A 10 7.89 -4.91 -3.71
CA LEU A 10 7.06 -4.67 -2.53
C LEU A 10 6.07 -5.83 -2.33
N LEU A 11 5.30 -6.16 -3.37
CA LEU A 11 4.27 -7.21 -3.32
C LEU A 11 4.85 -8.63 -3.22
N ARG A 12 6.06 -8.87 -3.72
CA ARG A 12 6.75 -10.16 -3.56
C ARG A 12 7.30 -10.37 -2.13
N THR A 13 7.60 -9.28 -1.44
CA THR A 13 8.24 -9.31 -0.11
C THR A 13 7.21 -9.22 1.01
N PHE A 14 6.15 -8.44 0.81
CA PHE A 14 5.16 -8.17 1.84
C PHE A 14 3.73 -8.50 1.38
N LYS A 15 2.98 -9.14 2.27
CA LYS A 15 1.53 -9.16 2.21
C LYS A 15 1.01 -7.85 2.80
N LEU A 16 0.45 -6.99 1.95
CA LEU A 16 -0.21 -5.76 2.36
C LEU A 16 -1.59 -6.10 2.92
N GLN A 17 -1.89 -5.63 4.13
CA GLN A 17 -3.14 -5.92 4.84
C GLN A 17 -3.74 -4.63 5.39
N ARG A 18 -5.07 -4.62 5.59
CA ARG A 18 -5.74 -3.53 6.28
C ARG A 18 -5.36 -3.57 7.78
N PRO A 19 -5.08 -2.43 8.42
CA PRO A 19 -4.97 -2.37 9.87
C PRO A 19 -6.31 -2.77 10.52
N GLU A 20 -6.25 -3.46 11.66
CA GLU A 20 -7.45 -3.84 12.39
C GLU A 20 -8.16 -2.59 12.94
N GLY A 21 -9.50 -2.57 12.84
CA GLY A 21 -10.33 -1.49 13.40
C GLY A 21 -10.29 -0.15 12.65
N VAL A 22 -9.71 -0.11 11.43
CA VAL A 22 -9.72 1.09 10.58
C VAL A 22 -10.71 0.92 9.43
N GLU A 23 -11.48 1.96 9.13
CA GLU A 23 -12.38 2.02 7.98
C GLU A 23 -11.62 1.87 6.64
N GLU A 24 -12.34 1.55 5.57
CA GLU A 24 -11.72 1.44 4.26
C GLU A 24 -11.17 2.79 3.79
N PRO A 25 -10.00 2.81 3.12
CA PRO A 25 -9.43 4.06 2.63
C PRO A 25 -10.40 4.71 1.64
N SER A 26 -10.64 6.01 1.79
CA SER A 26 -11.49 6.77 0.86
C SER A 26 -10.89 6.74 -0.54
N GLN A 27 -11.74 6.48 -1.53
CA GLN A 27 -11.39 6.55 -2.95
C GLN A 27 -11.45 7.98 -3.49
N GLU A 28 -11.94 8.93 -2.69
CA GLU A 28 -11.97 10.34 -3.06
C GLU A 28 -10.56 10.91 -2.99
N PRO A 29 -10.03 11.44 -4.10
CA PRO A 29 -8.69 12.02 -4.11
C PRO A 29 -8.68 13.42 -3.49
N LEU A 30 -7.53 13.82 -2.94
CA LEU A 30 -7.25 15.21 -2.61
C LEU A 30 -6.86 15.97 -3.87
N ILE A 31 -7.66 16.98 -4.21
CA ILE A 31 -7.48 17.82 -5.40
C ILE A 31 -6.55 18.99 -5.05
N GLY A 32 -5.36 19.00 -5.63
CA GLY A 32 -4.40 20.11 -5.59
C GLY A 32 -3.76 20.31 -6.97
N VAL A 33 -2.51 20.79 -7.00
CA VAL A 33 -1.72 20.85 -8.26
C VAL A 33 -1.56 19.47 -8.89
N ILE A 34 -1.55 18.42 -8.05
CA ILE A 34 -1.52 17.01 -8.45
C ILE A 34 -2.61 16.28 -7.68
N LEU A 35 -3.23 15.30 -8.33
CA LEU A 35 -4.18 14.38 -7.71
C LEU A 35 -3.44 13.35 -6.85
N HIS A 36 -3.73 13.28 -5.55
CA HIS A 36 -3.14 12.30 -4.65
C HIS A 36 -4.20 11.67 -3.73
N PRO A 37 -4.01 10.43 -3.28
CA PRO A 37 -4.94 9.81 -2.36
C PRO A 37 -4.94 10.53 -1.01
N GLN A 38 -6.05 10.43 -0.27
CA GLN A 38 -6.09 10.83 1.13
C GLN A 38 -5.09 10.01 1.96
N PRO A 39 -4.52 10.55 3.05
CA PRO A 39 -3.63 9.79 3.91
C PRO A 39 -4.29 8.52 4.46
N PHE A 40 -3.67 7.36 4.25
CA PHE A 40 -4.15 6.08 4.76
C PHE A 40 -3.02 5.24 5.35
N LYS A 41 -3.37 4.26 6.17
CA LYS A 41 -2.43 3.32 6.79
C LYS A 41 -2.67 1.91 6.26
N LEU A 42 -1.60 1.15 6.15
CA LEU A 42 -1.62 -0.27 5.79
C LEU A 42 -0.57 -1.03 6.60
N CYS A 43 -0.81 -2.32 6.82
CA CYS A 43 0.16 -3.22 7.45
C CYS A 43 0.94 -3.95 6.35
N ALA A 44 2.27 -3.80 6.33
CA ALA A 44 3.14 -4.56 5.44
C ALA A 44 3.73 -5.75 6.21
N VAL A 45 3.13 -6.93 6.07
CA VAL A 45 3.57 -8.14 6.77
C VAL A 45 4.54 -8.90 5.87
N PRO A 46 5.80 -9.14 6.27
CA PRO A 46 6.73 -9.92 5.47
C PRO A 46 6.15 -11.30 5.16
N HIS A 47 6.31 -11.77 3.92
CA HIS A 47 6.10 -13.17 3.62
C HIS A 47 7.18 -13.97 4.36
N CYS A 48 6.82 -14.69 5.42
CA CYS A 48 7.70 -15.69 6.00
C CYS A 48 8.06 -16.69 4.91
N ARG A 49 9.29 -16.65 4.41
CA ARG A 49 9.81 -17.73 3.60
C ARG A 49 10.30 -18.79 4.59
N PRO A 50 9.71 -20.00 4.63
CA PRO A 50 10.36 -21.08 5.36
C PRO A 50 11.74 -21.27 4.72
N SER A 51 12.78 -21.10 5.53
CA SER A 51 14.18 -21.38 5.20
C SER A 51 14.40 -22.86 4.99
#